data_AF-A0A0Q4IJR3-F1
#
_entry.id   AF-A0A0Q4IJR3-F1
#
_cell.length_a   1.000
_cell.length_b   1.000
_cell.length_c   1.000
_cell.angle_alpha   90.00
_cell.angle_beta   90.00
_cell.angle_gamma   90.00
#
_symmetry.space_group_name_H-M   'P 1'
#
loop_
_entity.id
_entity.type
_entity.pdbx_description
1 polymer ?
#
loop_
_entity_poly.entity_id
_entity_poly.type
_entity_poly.pdbx_seq_one_letter_code
_entity_poly.pdbx_strand_id
1 'polypeptide(L)'
;MDSDNKAFDDNAMDSLAVVPDGSEQDSGVPARGDAGEDAAINDRVEDQPNDHDARLDEGLDETMDASDPVSISQPSHLGGPAPSSGYDAEAEAKRAAQQD
;
A
#
# COMPACT_ATOMS: atom_id res chain seq x y z
N MET A 1 -7.70 29.67 -20.70
CA MET A 1 -8.82 28.93 -21.31
C MET A 1 -8.18 28.19 -22.46
N ASP A 2 -7.85 26.90 -22.38
CA ASP A 2 -8.54 25.83 -21.66
C ASP A 2 -7.53 24.78 -21.18
N SER A 3 -7.63 24.43 -19.90
CA SER A 3 -6.94 23.28 -19.34
C SER A 3 -7.71 22.05 -19.78
N ASP A 4 -7.25 21.41 -20.86
CA ASP A 4 -7.77 20.14 -21.33
C ASP A 4 -7.53 19.08 -20.25
N ASN A 5 -8.58 18.90 -19.46
CA ASN A 5 -8.76 17.84 -18.48
C ASN A 5 -8.77 16.52 -19.26
N LYS A 6 -7.57 16.01 -19.57
CA LYS A 6 -7.36 14.75 -20.25
C LYS A 6 -7.93 13.67 -19.33
N ALA A 7 -9.17 13.28 -19.60
CA ALA A 7 -9.84 12.16 -18.97
C ALA A 7 -8.83 11.01 -18.92
N PHE A 8 -8.46 10.65 -17.70
CA PHE A 8 -7.59 9.51 -17.47
C PHE A 8 -8.28 8.30 -18.11
N ASP A 9 -7.59 7.65 -19.05
CA ASP A 9 -8.13 6.47 -19.72
C ASP A 9 -8.24 5.36 -18.67
N ASP A 10 -9.47 4.94 -18.37
CA ASP A 10 -9.74 3.96 -17.32
C ASP A 10 -8.95 2.65 -17.55
N ASN A 11 -8.70 2.27 -18.81
CA ASN A 11 -7.85 1.13 -19.15
C ASN A 11 -6.39 1.29 -18.73
N ALA A 12 -5.86 2.53 -18.80
CA ALA A 12 -4.50 2.81 -18.37
C ALA A 12 -4.37 2.76 -16.84
N MET A 13 -5.44 3.04 -16.12
CA MET A 13 -5.50 2.90 -14.65
C MET A 13 -5.67 1.42 -14.25
N ASP A 14 -6.48 0.67 -15.00
CA ASP A 14 -6.74 -0.76 -14.74
C ASP A 14 -5.50 -1.64 -15.03
N SER A 15 -4.72 -1.30 -16.06
CA SER A 15 -3.45 -2.00 -16.36
C SER A 15 -2.35 -1.74 -15.33
N LEU A 16 -2.48 -0.69 -14.52
CA LEU A 16 -1.58 -0.37 -13.40
C LEU A 16 -2.13 -0.87 -12.06
N ALA A 17 -3.39 -1.31 -12.00
CA ALA A 17 -4.01 -1.79 -10.79
C ALA A 17 -3.47 -3.19 -10.44
N VAL A 18 -2.60 -3.24 -9.44
CA VAL A 18 -2.14 -4.49 -8.81
C VAL A 18 -3.11 -4.82 -7.66
N VAL A 19 -4.38 -5.03 -7.99
CA VAL A 19 -5.37 -5.55 -7.06
C VAL A 19 -5.89 -6.84 -7.66
N PRO A 20 -5.79 -7.99 -6.96
CA PRO A 20 -6.36 -9.23 -7.46
C PRO A 20 -7.87 -9.05 -7.65
N ASP A 21 -8.38 -9.46 -8.82
CA ASP A 21 -9.80 -9.59 -9.07
C ASP A 21 -10.37 -10.51 -7.99
N GLY A 22 -11.31 -10.02 -7.18
CA GLY A 22 -11.73 -10.57 -5.87
C GLY A 22 -12.42 -11.94 -5.91
N SER A 23 -12.06 -12.80 -6.84
CA SER A 23 -12.38 -14.22 -6.92
C SER A 23 -11.37 -15.12 -6.19
N GLU A 24 -10.29 -14.55 -5.66
CA GLU A 24 -9.37 -15.28 -4.79
C GLU A 24 -10.04 -15.53 -3.44
N GLN A 25 -10.19 -16.82 -3.14
CA GLN A 25 -10.88 -17.34 -1.97
C GLN A 25 -10.40 -16.66 -0.70
N ASP A 26 -11.36 -16.36 0.17
CA ASP A 26 -11.23 -16.05 1.58
C ASP A 26 -10.43 -17.16 2.29
N SER A 27 -9.11 -17.15 2.12
CA SER A 27 -8.18 -17.92 2.92
C SER A 27 -8.04 -17.15 4.22
N GLY A 28 -8.82 -17.60 5.20
CA GLY A 28 -8.98 -16.94 6.49
C GLY A 28 -7.66 -16.52 7.11
N VAL A 29 -7.71 -15.40 7.84
CA VAL A 29 -6.59 -14.73 8.52
C VAL A 29 -5.49 -15.73 8.90
N PRO A 30 -4.34 -15.70 8.20
CA PRO A 30 -3.25 -16.62 8.51
C PRO A 30 -2.81 -16.44 9.96
N ALA A 31 -2.33 -17.53 10.57
CA ALA A 31 -1.76 -17.45 11.90
C ALA A 31 -0.64 -16.39 11.91
N ARG A 32 -0.44 -15.67 13.02
CA ARG A 32 0.70 -14.73 13.14
C ARG A 32 1.99 -15.47 12.80
N GLY A 33 2.61 -15.13 11.67
CA GLY A 33 3.81 -15.78 11.12
C GLY A 33 3.60 -16.44 9.74
N ASP A 34 2.36 -16.64 9.30
CA ASP A 34 2.02 -17.15 7.95
C ASP A 34 1.77 -15.97 7.00
N ALA A 35 2.72 -15.04 6.97
CA ALA A 35 2.70 -13.85 6.13
C ALA A 35 3.54 -14.06 4.86
N GLY A 36 3.27 -15.14 4.13
CA GLY A 36 3.94 -15.45 2.86
C GLY A 36 4.42 -16.90 2.75
N GLU A 37 4.69 -17.58 3.87
CA GLU A 37 5.31 -18.92 3.90
C GLU A 37 4.38 -20.02 3.32
N ASP A 38 4.35 -20.15 1.99
CA ASP A 38 3.61 -21.21 1.30
C ASP A 38 4.40 -22.53 1.37
N ALA A 39 3.81 -23.54 2.00
CA ALA A 39 4.38 -24.89 2.03
C ALA A 39 4.66 -25.45 0.61
N ALA A 40 3.90 -25.03 -0.40
CA ALA A 40 4.12 -25.44 -1.78
C ALA A 40 5.37 -24.78 -2.41
N ILE A 41 5.81 -23.61 -1.93
CA ILE A 41 7.07 -22.98 -2.35
C ILE A 41 8.24 -23.77 -1.76
N ASN A 42 8.17 -24.09 -0.47
CA ASN A 42 9.18 -24.91 0.21
C ASN A 42 9.39 -26.27 -0.47
N ASP A 43 8.30 -27.00 -0.75
CA ASP A 43 8.36 -28.27 -1.47
C ASP A 43 9.02 -28.11 -2.85
N ARG A 44 8.74 -26.99 -3.55
CA ARG A 44 9.31 -26.71 -4.87
C ARG A 44 10.80 -26.37 -4.81
N VAL A 45 11.25 -25.64 -3.79
CA VAL A 45 12.66 -25.34 -3.56
C VAL A 45 13.44 -26.62 -3.25
N GLU A 46 12.86 -27.53 -2.47
CA GLU A 46 13.45 -28.84 -2.17
C GLU A 46 13.58 -29.72 -3.43
N ASP A 47 12.53 -29.80 -4.24
CA ASP A 47 12.51 -30.61 -5.46
C ASP A 47 13.35 -30.00 -6.60
N GLN A 48 13.42 -28.67 -6.68
CA GLN A 48 14.07 -27.92 -7.76
C GLN A 48 14.93 -26.75 -7.24
N PRO A 49 16.07 -27.04 -6.58
CA PRO A 49 16.88 -26.02 -5.90
C PRO A 49 17.59 -25.03 -6.86
N ASN A 50 17.56 -25.29 -8.17
CA ASN A 50 18.12 -24.37 -9.17
C ASN A 50 17.04 -23.58 -9.91
N ASP A 51 15.76 -23.77 -9.59
CA ASP A 51 14.69 -22.94 -10.13
C ASP A 51 14.84 -21.52 -9.59
N HIS A 52 14.88 -20.56 -10.50
CA HIS A 52 15.04 -19.16 -10.17
C HIS A 52 13.78 -18.62 -9.50
N ASP A 53 12.62 -19.07 -9.95
CA ASP A 53 11.33 -18.55 -9.48
C ASP A 53 11.06 -19.03 -8.06
N ALA A 54 11.25 -20.34 -7.78
CA ALA A 54 11.12 -20.89 -6.43
C ALA A 54 12.05 -20.22 -5.40
N ARG A 55 13.28 -19.86 -5.80
CA ARG A 55 14.23 -19.17 -4.92
C ARG A 55 13.89 -17.70 -4.70
N LEU A 56 13.27 -17.07 -5.70
CA LEU A 56 12.80 -15.70 -5.57
C LEU A 56 11.61 -15.66 -4.61
N ASP A 57 10.67 -16.58 -4.78
CA ASP A 57 9.48 -16.67 -3.94
C ASP A 57 9.86 -16.90 -2.46
N GLU A 58 10.75 -17.87 -2.17
CA GLU A 58 11.31 -18.07 -0.82
C GLU A 58 11.99 -16.81 -0.26
N GLY A 59 12.80 -16.15 -1.08
CA GLY A 59 13.50 -14.93 -0.69
C GLY A 59 12.56 -13.74 -0.46
N LEU A 60 11.37 -13.73 -1.07
CA LEU A 60 10.35 -12.71 -0.80
C LEU A 60 9.72 -12.95 0.58
N ASP A 61 9.40 -14.20 0.92
CA ASP A 61 8.81 -14.57 2.21
C ASP A 61 9.74 -14.23 3.37
N GLU A 62 11.04 -14.55 3.23
CA GLU A 62 12.08 -14.19 4.21
C GLU A 62 12.17 -12.67 4.47
N THR A 63 11.80 -11.84 3.49
CA THR A 63 11.91 -10.38 3.59
C THR A 63 10.67 -9.69 4.19
N MET A 64 9.55 -10.41 4.36
CA MET A 64 8.24 -9.80 4.58
C MET A 64 7.72 -9.79 6.02
N ASP A 65 8.29 -10.51 6.99
CA ASP A 65 7.63 -10.66 8.32
C ASP A 65 8.12 -9.73 9.47
N ALA A 66 9.25 -9.00 9.34
CA ALA A 66 9.82 -8.32 10.52
C ALA A 66 10.30 -6.87 10.35
N SER A 67 10.19 -6.30 9.15
CA SER A 67 10.72 -4.95 8.88
C SER A 67 9.70 -3.82 9.07
N ASP A 68 8.40 -4.09 9.10
CA ASP A 68 7.44 -3.03 9.37
C ASP A 68 7.42 -2.77 10.88
N PRO A 69 7.92 -1.61 11.36
CA PRO A 69 7.81 -1.29 12.76
C PRO A 69 6.34 -1.41 13.18
N VAL A 70 6.08 -2.03 14.34
CA VAL A 70 4.75 -1.93 14.97
C VAL A 70 4.41 -0.44 14.97
N SER A 71 3.35 -0.07 14.26
CA SER A 71 2.87 1.30 14.11
C SER A 71 2.51 1.87 15.48
N ILE A 72 3.54 2.33 16.22
CA ILE A 72 3.43 2.84 17.59
C ILE A 72 3.03 4.32 17.57
N SER A 73 3.11 4.95 16.39
CA SER A 73 2.61 6.31 16.19
C SER A 73 1.11 6.28 15.91
N GLN A 74 0.30 6.08 16.95
CA GLN A 74 -1.08 6.55 16.86
C GLN A 74 -1.06 8.09 16.95
N PRO A 75 -1.55 8.82 15.94
CA PRO A 75 -1.67 10.27 15.99
C PRO A 75 -2.87 10.66 16.87
N SER A 76 -2.87 10.29 18.15
CA SER A 76 -3.95 10.66 19.10
C SER A 76 -3.74 10.21 20.55
N HIS A 77 -2.67 9.48 20.90
CA HIS A 77 -2.47 8.99 22.28
C HIS A 77 -2.23 10.10 23.33
N LEU A 78 -2.04 11.35 22.91
CA LEU A 78 -2.00 12.52 23.79
C LEU A 78 -3.04 13.57 23.36
N GLY A 79 -4.30 13.34 23.73
CA GLY A 79 -5.17 14.42 24.22
C GLY A 79 -5.77 15.40 23.22
N GLY A 80 -6.23 14.95 22.05
CA GLY A 80 -7.14 15.73 21.19
C GLY A 80 -6.80 15.66 19.71
N PRO A 81 -7.71 16.15 18.84
CA PRO A 81 -7.40 16.34 17.42
C PRO A 81 -6.14 17.20 17.28
N ALA A 82 -5.33 16.93 16.25
CA ALA A 82 -4.18 17.78 15.94
C ALA A 82 -4.62 19.26 15.90
N PRO A 83 -3.82 20.18 16.45
CA PRO A 83 -4.17 21.60 16.41
C PRO A 83 -4.44 21.97 14.95
N SER A 84 -5.64 22.49 14.69
CA SER A 84 -6.01 22.99 13.35
C SER A 84 -4.88 23.90 12.86
N SER A 85 -4.50 23.78 11.59
CA SER A 85 -3.32 24.43 10.98
C SER A 85 -3.36 25.97 10.92
N GLY A 86 -4.10 26.62 11.81
CA GLY A 86 -4.19 28.08 11.92
C GLY A 86 -4.84 28.70 10.69
N TYR A 87 -5.87 28.05 10.13
CA TYR A 87 -6.62 28.59 9.00
C TYR A 87 -7.16 29.99 9.35
N ASP A 88 -6.58 31.01 8.73
CA ASP A 88 -6.99 32.41 8.84
C ASP A 88 -7.79 32.78 7.59
N ALA A 89 -9.10 32.89 7.77
CA ALA A 89 -10.04 33.21 6.71
C ALA A 89 -9.74 34.55 6.02
N GLU A 90 -9.20 35.54 6.74
CA GLU A 90 -8.88 36.84 6.15
C GLU A 90 -7.59 36.76 5.32
N ALA A 91 -6.57 36.06 5.82
CA ALA A 91 -5.34 35.84 5.09
C ALA A 91 -5.58 35.05 3.80
N GLU A 92 -6.45 34.04 3.86
CA GLU A 92 -6.76 33.20 2.71
C GLU A 92 -7.60 33.94 1.66
N ALA A 93 -8.59 34.74 2.08
CA ALA A 93 -9.36 35.57 1.17
C ALA A 93 -8.48 36.59 0.43
N LYS A 94 -7.47 37.16 1.11
CA LYS A 94 -6.50 38.08 0.48
C LYS A 94 -5.62 37.39 -0.54
N ARG A 95 -5.23 36.13 -0.33
CA ARG A 95 -4.45 35.35 -1.30
C ARG A 95 -5.29 34.99 -2.51
N ALA A 96 -6.54 34.56 -2.30
CA ALA A 96 -7.48 34.25 -3.38
C ALA A 96 -7.72 35.47 -4.28
N ALA A 97 -7.90 36.66 -3.69
CA ALA A 97 -8.09 37.90 -4.43
C ALA A 97 -6.84 38.43 -5.15
N GLN A 98 -5.65 37.90 -4.83
CA GLN A 98 -4.38 38.26 -5.50
C GLN A 98 -4.00 37.29 -6.63
N GLN A 99 -4.76 36.19 -6.80
CA GLN A 99 -4.54 35.18 -7.84
C GLN A 99 -5.42 35.38 -9.08
N ASP A 100 -6.23 36.44 -9.10
CA ASP A 100 -6.89 37.02 -10.29
C ASP A 100 -6.06 38.19 -10.85
#